data_AF-A0A9E2EHL1-F1
#
_entry.id   AF-A0A9E2EHL1-F1
#
_cell.length_a   1.000
_cell.length_b   1.000
_cell.length_c   1.000
_cell.angle_alpha   90.00
_cell.angle_beta   90.00
_cell.angle_gamma   90.00
#
_symmetry.space_group_name_H-M   'P 1'
#
loop_
_entity.id
_entity.type
_entity.pdbx_description
1 polymer ?
#
loop_
_entity_poly.entity_id
_entity_poly.type
_entity_poly.pdbx_seq_one_letter_code
_entity_poly.pdbx_strand_id
1 'polypeptide(L)'
;MIAALVVAAGLAAGSWSVVVAGVLVAAPVPVVAIATCGWAVWSWRRRARSTDASDVAVLAAGIASELRSGQSMLSALESASHRVPAVDLLRPLRLASVGRSSSQVAAALEAAVPAMGGEFAAAYRLGAESGARSSAVFGRLAVAAGDAVELGRDVRVSSAQARASAVVVALAPVVLIGVMGATGMLTPLWATGGIGIGLAAVGVSLISMGIGAVWWLSRRYLP
;
A
#
# COMPACT_ATOMS: atom_id res chain seq x y z
N MET A 1 -1.35 7.02 38.29
CA MET A 1 -2.33 8.07 38.64
C MET A 1 -2.39 9.20 37.61
N ILE A 2 -1.28 9.82 37.21
CA ILE A 2 -1.26 10.97 36.28
C ILE A 2 -1.87 10.64 34.92
N ALA A 3 -1.52 9.48 34.32
CA ALA A 3 -2.04 9.11 33.01
C ALA A 3 -3.56 8.80 33.01
N ALA A 4 -4.09 8.28 34.12
CA ALA A 4 -5.54 8.06 34.30
C ALA A 4 -6.32 9.39 34.40
N LEU A 5 -5.73 10.41 35.04
CA LEU A 5 -6.28 11.76 35.09
C LEU A 5 -6.29 12.43 33.70
N VAL A 6 -5.24 12.23 32.89
CA VAL A 6 -5.16 12.76 31.52
C VAL A 6 -6.19 12.10 30.59
N VAL A 7 -6.37 10.78 30.69
CA VAL A 7 -7.39 10.05 29.91
C VAL A 7 -8.80 10.48 30.30
N ALA A 8 -9.09 10.62 31.60
CA ALA A 8 -10.38 11.08 32.09
C ALA A 8 -10.70 12.52 31.66
N ALA A 9 -9.71 13.42 31.71
CA ALA A 9 -9.86 14.80 31.25
C ALA A 9 -10.07 14.90 29.73
N GLY A 10 -9.39 14.06 28.94
CA GLY A 10 -9.56 14.01 27.48
C GLY A 10 -10.95 13.51 27.05
N LEU A 11 -11.51 12.53 27.78
CA LEU A 11 -12.88 12.05 27.56
C LEU A 11 -13.93 13.11 27.91
N ALA A 12 -13.74 13.86 29.00
CA ALA A 12 -14.62 14.95 29.41
C ALA A 12 -14.58 16.14 28.43
N ALA A 13 -13.43 16.40 27.79
CA ALA A 13 -13.26 17.46 26.81
C ALA A 13 -13.71 17.08 25.38
N GLY A 14 -14.10 15.81 25.14
CA GLY A 14 -14.49 15.31 23.81
C GLY A 14 -13.36 15.28 22.77
N SER A 15 -12.12 15.56 23.17
CA SER A 15 -10.97 15.62 22.27
C SER A 15 -10.29 14.25 22.17
N TRP A 16 -10.61 13.50 21.12
CA TRP A 16 -10.09 12.15 20.90
C TRP A 16 -8.55 12.08 20.90
N SER A 17 -7.87 13.16 20.46
CA SER A 17 -6.42 13.30 20.44
C SER A 17 -5.76 13.21 21.83
N VAL A 18 -6.40 13.76 22.86
CA VAL A 18 -5.87 13.74 24.25
C VAL A 18 -6.06 12.38 24.90
N VAL A 19 -7.14 11.68 24.56
CA VAL A 19 -7.41 10.30 25.01
C VAL A 19 -6.37 9.35 24.43
N VAL A 20 -6.06 9.46 23.14
CA VAL A 20 -5.02 8.65 22.50
C VAL A 20 -3.64 8.91 23.13
N ALA A 21 -3.30 10.18 23.40
CA ALA A 21 -2.03 10.53 24.05
C ALA A 21 -1.94 9.99 25.49
N GLY A 22 -3.00 10.10 26.29
CA GLY A 22 -3.04 9.58 27.66
C GLY A 22 -2.93 8.06 27.74
N VAL A 23 -3.57 7.34 26.81
CA VAL A 23 -3.47 5.87 26.69
C VAL A 23 -2.07 5.46 26.23
N LEU A 24 -1.44 6.21 25.32
CA LEU A 24 -0.07 5.94 24.87
C LEU A 24 0.97 6.02 26.01
N VAL A 25 0.75 6.92 26.96
CA VAL A 25 1.62 7.14 28.13
C VAL A 25 1.30 6.16 29.27
N ALA A 26 0.04 5.73 29.41
CA ALA A 26 -0.41 4.82 30.46
C ALA A 26 -0.17 3.34 30.16
N ALA A 27 -0.23 2.97 28.88
CA ALA A 27 -0.11 1.58 28.48
C ALA A 27 1.35 1.10 28.64
N PRO A 28 1.57 -0.13 29.14
CA PRO A 28 2.91 -0.71 29.07
C PRO A 28 3.32 -0.71 27.59
N VAL A 29 4.46 -0.07 27.31
CA VAL A 29 5.10 0.07 25.99
C VAL A 29 4.91 -1.13 25.05
N PRO A 30 4.97 -2.41 25.49
CA PRO A 30 4.69 -3.55 24.60
C PRO A 30 3.27 -3.59 23.99
N VAL A 31 2.22 -3.16 24.68
CA VAL A 31 0.83 -3.28 24.19
C VAL A 31 0.56 -2.30 23.04
N VAL A 32 1.06 -1.06 23.15
CA VAL A 32 0.94 -0.06 22.08
C VAL A 32 1.74 -0.51 20.86
N ALA A 33 2.95 -1.02 21.06
CA ALA A 33 3.79 -1.54 19.98
C ALA A 33 3.11 -2.68 19.22
N ILE A 34 2.54 -3.67 19.92
CA ILE A 34 1.81 -4.79 19.32
C ILE A 34 0.57 -4.30 18.56
N ALA A 35 -0.21 -3.38 19.13
CA ALA A 35 -1.39 -2.83 18.47
C ALA A 35 -1.04 -2.07 17.19
N THR A 36 0.02 -1.23 17.21
CA THR A 36 0.48 -0.50 16.02
C THR A 36 1.07 -1.42 14.96
N CYS A 37 1.83 -2.45 15.35
CA CYS A 37 2.34 -3.46 14.41
C CYS A 37 1.20 -4.28 13.80
N GLY A 38 0.24 -4.72 14.61
CA GLY A 38 -0.93 -5.45 14.15
C GLY A 38 -1.77 -4.63 13.17
N TRP A 39 -1.99 -3.35 13.46
CA TRP A 39 -2.72 -2.44 12.56
C TRP A 39 -1.93 -2.16 11.27
N ALA A 40 -0.62 -1.94 11.36
CA ALA A 40 0.24 -1.76 10.19
C ALA A 40 0.20 -3.00 9.28
N VAL A 41 0.39 -4.20 9.83
CA VAL A 41 0.33 -5.47 9.10
C VAL A 41 -1.07 -5.69 8.51
N TRP A 42 -2.13 -5.45 9.26
CA TRP A 42 -3.50 -5.60 8.76
C TRP A 42 -3.83 -4.62 7.62
N SER A 43 -3.42 -3.36 7.75
CA SER A 43 -3.60 -2.35 6.71
C SER A 43 -2.77 -2.64 5.45
N TRP A 44 -1.62 -3.28 5.61
CA TRP A 44 -0.77 -3.72 4.51
C TRP A 44 -1.37 -4.94 3.80
N ARG A 45 -1.89 -5.91 4.56
CA ARG A 45 -2.62 -7.07 4.03
C ARG A 45 -3.93 -6.70 3.34
N ARG A 46 -4.65 -5.66 3.81
CA ARG A 46 -5.83 -5.13 3.10
C ARG A 46 -5.44 -4.47 1.77
N ARG A 47 -4.32 -3.76 1.72
CA ARG A 47 -3.81 -3.13 0.48
C ARG A 47 -3.29 -4.16 -0.52
N ALA A 48 -2.69 -5.26 -0.05
CA ALA A 48 -2.24 -6.35 -0.92
C ALA A 48 -3.38 -7.12 -1.63
N ARG A 49 -4.66 -6.82 -1.35
CA ARG A 49 -5.81 -7.37 -2.08
C ARG A 49 -6.32 -6.45 -3.20
N SER A 50 -5.66 -5.34 -3.50
CA SER A 50 -5.96 -4.60 -4.73
C SER A 50 -5.56 -5.46 -5.93
N THR A 51 -6.43 -5.57 -6.93
CA THR A 51 -6.15 -6.13 -8.25
C THR A 51 -4.75 -5.74 -8.70
N ASP A 52 -3.87 -6.73 -8.89
CA ASP A 52 -2.48 -6.45 -9.25
C ASP A 52 -2.39 -6.14 -10.75
N ALA A 53 -1.37 -5.39 -11.18
CA ALA A 53 -1.13 -5.17 -12.61
C ALA A 53 -0.93 -6.51 -13.37
N SER A 54 -0.52 -7.56 -12.66
CA SER A 54 -0.45 -8.93 -13.18
C SER A 54 -1.80 -9.46 -13.61
N ASP A 55 -2.84 -9.21 -12.81
CA ASP A 55 -4.22 -9.65 -13.13
C ASP A 55 -4.71 -8.97 -14.41
N VAL A 56 -4.37 -7.68 -14.57
CA VAL A 56 -4.69 -6.90 -15.77
C VAL A 56 -3.95 -7.42 -17.00
N ALA A 57 -2.67 -7.78 -16.87
CA ALA A 57 -1.89 -8.36 -17.96
C ALA A 57 -2.48 -9.70 -18.44
N VAL A 58 -2.85 -10.58 -17.50
CA VAL A 58 -3.51 -11.86 -17.79
C VAL A 58 -4.87 -11.63 -18.46
N LEU A 59 -5.66 -10.69 -17.96
CA LEU A 59 -6.96 -10.34 -18.53
C LEU A 59 -6.82 -9.82 -19.97
N ALA A 60 -5.94 -8.84 -20.20
CA ALA A 60 -5.69 -8.27 -21.53
C ALA A 60 -5.15 -9.33 -22.51
N ALA A 61 -4.24 -10.21 -22.07
CA ALA A 61 -3.72 -11.31 -22.88
C ALA A 61 -4.82 -12.33 -23.23
N GLY A 62 -5.70 -12.64 -22.27
CA GLY A 62 -6.87 -13.49 -22.47
C GLY A 62 -7.79 -12.93 -23.55
N ILE A 63 -8.20 -11.67 -23.43
CA ILE A 63 -9.02 -10.98 -24.43
C ILE A 63 -8.34 -10.98 -25.80
N ALA A 64 -7.05 -10.62 -25.86
CA ALA A 64 -6.30 -10.61 -27.12
C ALA A 64 -6.26 -12.00 -27.78
N SER A 65 -6.14 -13.07 -26.99
CA SER A 65 -6.13 -14.44 -27.50
C SER A 65 -7.48 -14.87 -28.08
N GLU A 66 -8.59 -14.54 -27.41
CA GLU A 66 -9.95 -14.85 -27.89
C GLU A 66 -10.33 -14.00 -29.11
N LEU A 67 -9.92 -12.73 -29.15
CA LEU A 67 -10.12 -11.90 -30.34
C LEU A 67 -9.32 -12.42 -31.54
N ARG A 68 -8.10 -12.95 -31.33
CA ARG A 68 -7.32 -13.60 -32.40
C ARG A 68 -7.96 -14.90 -32.90
N SER A 69 -8.71 -15.61 -32.06
CA SER A 69 -9.47 -16.79 -32.48
C SER A 69 -10.80 -16.43 -33.19
N GLY A 70 -11.10 -15.14 -33.34
CA GLY A 70 -12.31 -14.65 -34.01
C GLY A 70 -13.54 -14.55 -33.13
N GLN A 71 -13.39 -14.63 -31.80
CA GLN A 71 -14.51 -14.42 -30.87
C GLN A 71 -14.99 -12.98 -30.88
N SER A 72 -16.27 -12.78 -30.52
CA SER A 72 -16.81 -11.44 -30.30
C SER A 72 -16.17 -10.80 -29.07
N MET A 73 -16.12 -9.47 -29.03
CA MET A 73 -15.57 -8.73 -27.89
C MET A 73 -16.25 -9.07 -26.56
N LEU A 74 -17.56 -9.33 -26.59
CA LEU A 74 -18.33 -9.74 -25.41
C LEU A 74 -17.90 -11.13 -24.93
N SER A 75 -17.82 -12.11 -25.85
CA SER A 75 -17.37 -13.48 -25.56
C SER A 75 -15.93 -13.52 -25.04
N ALA A 76 -15.04 -12.73 -25.66
CA ALA A 76 -13.66 -12.58 -25.23
C ALA A 76 -13.55 -12.01 -23.81
N LEU A 77 -14.35 -10.99 -23.47
CA LEU A 77 -14.38 -10.39 -22.14
C LEU A 77 -14.95 -11.36 -21.09
N GLU A 78 -15.98 -12.12 -21.44
CA GLU A 78 -16.58 -13.14 -20.58
C GLU A 78 -15.59 -14.28 -20.30
N SER A 79 -14.97 -14.86 -21.33
CA SER A 79 -13.93 -15.89 -21.19
C SER A 79 -12.76 -15.42 -20.33
N ALA A 80 -12.28 -14.19 -20.58
CA ALA A 80 -11.18 -13.62 -19.80
C ALA A 80 -11.56 -13.33 -18.34
N SER A 81 -12.82 -12.96 -18.07
CA SER A 81 -13.31 -12.72 -16.69
C SER A 81 -13.24 -13.97 -15.82
N HIS A 82 -13.48 -15.15 -16.40
CA HIS A 82 -13.35 -16.42 -15.67
C HIS A 82 -11.91 -16.77 -15.29
N ARG A 83 -10.93 -16.29 -16.07
CA ARG A 83 -9.51 -16.52 -15.78
C ARG A 83 -9.00 -15.61 -14.66
N VAL A 84 -9.63 -14.46 -14.45
CA VAL A 84 -9.19 -13.43 -13.49
C VAL A 84 -10.38 -12.98 -12.61
N PRO A 85 -10.82 -13.82 -11.65
CA PRO A 85 -11.98 -13.52 -10.81
C PRO A 85 -11.76 -12.33 -9.85
N ALA A 86 -10.51 -11.89 -9.69
CA ALA A 86 -10.16 -10.71 -8.90
C ALA A 86 -10.61 -9.38 -9.55
N VAL A 87 -10.91 -9.38 -10.85
CA VAL A 87 -11.45 -8.23 -11.57
C VAL A 87 -12.95 -8.40 -11.72
N ASP A 88 -13.76 -7.57 -11.05
CA ASP A 88 -15.22 -7.65 -11.15
C ASP A 88 -15.73 -7.05 -12.46
N LEU A 89 -15.85 -7.91 -13.48
CA LEU A 89 -16.36 -7.56 -14.80
C LEU A 89 -17.88 -7.74 -14.95
N LEU A 90 -18.60 -8.11 -13.88
CA LEU A 90 -20.04 -8.40 -13.98
C LEU A 90 -20.85 -7.21 -14.48
N ARG A 91 -20.55 -6.01 -13.98
CA ARG A 91 -21.23 -4.78 -14.39
C ARG A 91 -20.95 -4.42 -15.86
N PRO A 92 -19.70 -4.31 -16.33
CA PRO A 92 -19.44 -4.01 -17.74
C PRO A 92 -19.97 -5.09 -18.69
N LEU A 93 -19.86 -6.38 -18.34
CA LEU A 93 -20.45 -7.48 -19.13
C LEU A 93 -21.97 -7.34 -19.27
N ARG A 94 -22.68 -7.02 -18.18
CA ARG A 94 -24.13 -6.80 -18.21
C ARG A 94 -24.51 -5.60 -19.07
N LEU A 95 -23.76 -4.51 -19.01
CA LEU A 95 -24.03 -3.32 -19.84
C LEU A 95 -23.81 -3.63 -21.33
N ALA A 96 -22.77 -4.40 -21.65
CA ALA A 96 -22.50 -4.83 -23.02
C ALA A 96 -23.58 -5.80 -23.54
N SER A 97 -24.06 -6.75 -22.72
CA SER A 97 -25.07 -7.71 -23.13
C SER A 97 -26.44 -7.11 -23.40
N VAL A 98 -26.81 -6.02 -22.70
CA VAL A 98 -28.05 -5.26 -22.98
C VAL A 98 -27.88 -4.20 -24.06
N GLY A 99 -26.78 -4.21 -24.82
CA GLY A 99 -26.56 -3.33 -25.97
C GLY A 99 -26.36 -1.85 -25.62
N ARG A 100 -25.82 -1.54 -24.43
CA ARG A 100 -25.49 -0.14 -24.07
C ARG A 100 -24.35 0.39 -24.95
N SER A 101 -24.26 1.73 -24.99
CA SER A 101 -23.23 2.38 -25.79
C SER A 101 -21.81 1.97 -25.34
N SER A 102 -20.89 1.92 -26.29
CA SER A 102 -19.47 1.58 -26.03
C SER A 102 -18.85 2.49 -24.96
N SER A 103 -19.26 3.77 -24.92
CA SER A 103 -18.82 4.73 -23.89
C SER A 103 -19.23 4.34 -22.47
N GLN A 104 -20.46 3.84 -22.27
CA GLN A 104 -20.97 3.42 -20.98
C GLN A 104 -20.31 2.13 -20.50
N VAL A 105 -20.05 1.19 -21.42
CA VAL A 105 -19.31 -0.04 -21.11
C VAL A 105 -17.85 0.29 -20.76
N ALA A 106 -17.22 1.17 -21.53
CA ALA A 106 -15.85 1.61 -21.28
C ALA A 106 -15.69 2.30 -19.92
N ALA A 107 -16.62 3.19 -19.54
CA ALA A 107 -16.60 3.81 -18.21
C ALA A 107 -16.78 2.79 -17.08
N ALA A 108 -17.59 1.75 -17.29
CA ALA A 108 -17.72 0.66 -16.31
C ALA A 108 -16.46 -0.21 -16.24
N LEU A 109 -15.77 -0.44 -17.37
CA LEU A 109 -14.48 -1.12 -17.41
C LEU A 109 -13.39 -0.31 -16.71
N GLU A 110 -13.36 1.00 -16.90
CA GLU A 110 -12.41 1.90 -16.23
C GLU A 110 -12.52 1.81 -14.71
N ALA A 111 -13.77 1.77 -14.19
CA ALA A 111 -14.01 1.59 -12.77
C ALA A 111 -13.69 0.17 -12.26
N ALA A 112 -13.83 -0.85 -13.11
CA ALA A 112 -13.62 -2.25 -12.76
C ALA A 112 -12.14 -2.67 -12.77
N VAL A 113 -11.28 -1.93 -13.49
CA VAL A 113 -9.85 -2.25 -13.68
C VAL A 113 -8.99 -1.15 -13.03
N PRO A 114 -8.59 -1.28 -11.74
CA PRO A 114 -8.02 -0.16 -10.99
C PRO A 114 -6.65 0.31 -11.47
N ALA A 115 -5.82 -0.59 -11.98
CA ALA A 115 -4.42 -0.29 -12.33
C ALA A 115 -4.26 0.38 -13.69
N MET A 116 -5.13 0.06 -14.66
CA MET A 116 -5.04 0.54 -16.06
C MET A 116 -6.42 0.78 -16.67
N GLY A 117 -7.37 1.24 -15.86
CA GLY A 117 -8.76 1.36 -16.27
C GLY A 117 -8.97 2.28 -17.47
N GLY A 118 -8.25 3.40 -17.52
CA GLY A 118 -8.34 4.37 -18.61
C GLY A 118 -7.84 3.80 -19.93
N GLU A 119 -6.71 3.08 -19.90
CA GLU A 119 -6.13 2.40 -21.05
C GLU A 119 -7.02 1.25 -21.54
N PHE A 120 -7.59 0.48 -20.61
CA PHE A 120 -8.52 -0.61 -20.92
C PHE A 120 -9.82 -0.09 -21.55
N ALA A 121 -10.36 1.01 -21.02
CA ALA A 121 -11.53 1.69 -21.56
C ALA A 121 -11.26 2.31 -22.94
N ALA A 122 -10.07 2.88 -23.15
CA ALA A 122 -9.64 3.35 -24.46
C ALA A 122 -9.50 2.20 -25.46
N ALA A 123 -8.86 1.11 -25.07
CA ALA A 123 -8.72 -0.11 -25.89
C ALA A 123 -10.08 -0.71 -26.26
N TYR A 124 -11.03 -0.73 -25.32
CA TYR A 124 -12.39 -1.19 -25.59
C TYR A 124 -13.12 -0.31 -26.62
N ARG A 125 -13.07 1.02 -26.45
CA ARG A 125 -13.70 1.97 -27.40
C ARG A 125 -13.11 1.83 -28.81
N LEU A 126 -11.78 1.83 -28.90
CA LEU A 126 -11.06 1.58 -30.15
C LEU A 126 -11.42 0.23 -30.76
N GLY A 127 -11.55 -0.82 -29.95
CA GLY A 127 -11.92 -2.15 -30.41
C GLY A 127 -13.36 -2.24 -30.92
N ALA A 128 -14.29 -1.56 -30.26
CA ALA A 128 -15.69 -1.50 -30.67
C ALA A 128 -15.87 -0.79 -32.03
N GLU A 129 -15.04 0.20 -32.33
CA GLU A 129 -15.09 0.94 -33.60
C GLU A 129 -14.29 0.26 -34.72
N SER A 130 -13.13 -0.34 -34.40
CA SER A 130 -12.18 -0.83 -35.40
C SER A 130 -12.22 -2.33 -35.67
N GLY A 131 -12.97 -3.11 -34.87
CA GLY A 131 -13.15 -4.55 -35.04
C GLY A 131 -11.83 -5.32 -35.05
N ALA A 132 -11.37 -5.75 -36.23
CA ALA A 132 -10.23 -6.65 -36.44
C ALA A 132 -8.89 -6.18 -35.83
N ARG A 133 -8.72 -4.88 -35.55
CA ARG A 133 -7.49 -4.34 -34.91
C ARG A 133 -7.50 -4.42 -33.38
N SER A 134 -8.64 -4.77 -32.76
CA SER A 134 -8.80 -4.87 -31.32
C SER A 134 -7.82 -5.87 -30.66
N SER A 135 -7.58 -7.02 -31.30
CA SER A 135 -6.67 -8.05 -30.78
C SER A 135 -5.24 -7.55 -30.61
N ALA A 136 -4.76 -6.73 -31.55
CA ALA A 136 -3.44 -6.11 -31.49
C ALA A 136 -3.36 -5.04 -30.39
N VAL A 137 -4.43 -4.26 -30.19
CA VAL A 137 -4.49 -3.25 -29.12
C VAL A 137 -4.45 -3.91 -27.75
N PHE A 138 -5.29 -4.93 -27.51
CA PHE A 138 -5.25 -5.69 -26.24
C PHE A 138 -3.94 -6.46 -26.07
N GLY A 139 -3.33 -6.93 -27.16
CA GLY A 139 -1.99 -7.54 -27.12
C GLY A 139 -0.91 -6.55 -26.64
N ARG A 140 -0.92 -5.32 -27.16
CA ARG A 140 0.01 -4.26 -26.69
C ARG A 140 -0.29 -3.86 -25.25
N LEU A 141 -1.56 -3.80 -24.87
CA LEU A 141 -1.96 -3.51 -23.49
C LEU A 141 -1.47 -4.61 -22.53
N ALA A 142 -1.53 -5.87 -22.94
CA ALA A 142 -1.02 -6.99 -22.16
C ALA A 142 0.51 -6.91 -21.97
N VAL A 143 1.26 -6.55 -23.02
CA VAL A 143 2.70 -6.32 -22.92
C VAL A 143 2.99 -5.15 -21.99
N ALA A 144 2.35 -4.00 -22.18
CA ALA A 144 2.54 -2.83 -21.33
C ALA A 144 2.20 -3.09 -19.85
N ALA A 145 1.14 -3.87 -19.58
CA ALA A 145 0.78 -4.30 -18.23
C ALA A 145 1.85 -5.25 -17.65
N GLY A 146 2.39 -6.16 -18.46
CA GLY A 146 3.50 -7.03 -18.09
C GLY A 146 4.77 -6.26 -17.72
N ASP A 147 5.16 -5.29 -18.57
CA ASP A 147 6.31 -4.41 -18.33
C ASP A 147 6.12 -3.62 -17.02
N ALA A 148 4.91 -3.13 -16.74
CA ALA A 148 4.59 -2.44 -15.50
C ALA A 148 4.73 -3.35 -14.25
N VAL A 149 4.38 -4.64 -14.37
CA VAL A 149 4.59 -5.63 -13.30
C VAL A 149 6.07 -5.86 -13.06
N GLU A 150 6.86 -6.01 -14.12
CA GLU A 150 8.31 -6.21 -14.04
C GLU A 150 9.00 -5.00 -13.42
N LEU A 151 8.70 -3.78 -13.90
CA LEU A 151 9.15 -2.53 -13.29
C LEU A 151 8.75 -2.44 -11.81
N GLY A 152 7.51 -2.79 -11.47
CA GLY A 152 7.05 -2.81 -10.09
C GLY A 152 7.76 -3.87 -9.23
N ARG A 153 8.20 -4.97 -9.82
CA ARG A 153 9.02 -6.00 -9.15
C ARG A 153 10.44 -5.48 -8.92
N ASP A 154 11.06 -4.85 -9.92
CA ASP A 154 12.41 -4.31 -9.81
C ASP A 154 12.50 -3.16 -8.80
N VAL A 155 11.49 -2.28 -8.78
CA VAL A 155 11.35 -1.26 -7.75
C VAL A 155 11.16 -1.90 -6.37
N ARG A 156 10.37 -2.96 -6.25
CA ARG A 156 10.20 -3.69 -4.97
C ARG A 156 11.49 -4.35 -4.51
N VAL A 157 12.26 -4.97 -5.40
CA VAL A 157 13.53 -5.63 -5.08
C VAL A 157 14.59 -4.59 -4.67
N SER A 158 14.76 -3.53 -5.46
CA SER A 158 15.71 -2.45 -5.15
C SER A 158 15.34 -1.70 -3.87
N SER A 159 14.06 -1.40 -3.65
CA SER A 159 13.60 -0.77 -2.42
C SER A 159 13.65 -1.70 -1.21
N ALA A 160 13.55 -3.03 -1.35
CA ALA A 160 13.71 -3.96 -0.24
C ALA A 160 15.13 -3.90 0.34
N GLN A 161 16.15 -3.83 -0.52
CA GLN A 161 17.54 -3.64 -0.06
C GLN A 161 17.73 -2.28 0.62
N ALA A 162 17.19 -1.22 0.03
CA ALA A 162 17.23 0.11 0.64
C ALA A 162 16.52 0.13 2.01
N ARG A 163 15.34 -0.48 2.12
CA ARG A 163 14.60 -0.63 3.39
C ARG A 163 15.37 -1.45 4.41
N ALA A 164 15.99 -2.56 4.02
CA ALA A 164 16.81 -3.37 4.92
C ALA A 164 17.98 -2.55 5.48
N SER A 165 18.69 -1.81 4.62
CA SER A 165 19.78 -0.92 5.07
C SER A 165 19.28 0.20 5.99
N ALA A 166 18.15 0.83 5.66
CA ALA A 166 17.55 1.88 6.48
C ALA A 166 17.12 1.36 7.85
N VAL A 167 16.56 0.14 7.92
CA VAL A 167 16.19 -0.52 9.18
C VAL A 167 17.42 -0.80 10.03
N VAL A 168 18.50 -1.32 9.45
CA VAL A 168 19.75 -1.56 10.18
C VAL A 168 20.33 -0.26 10.75
N VAL A 169 20.40 0.80 9.93
CA VAL A 169 20.90 2.12 10.35
C VAL A 169 20.00 2.73 11.43
N ALA A 170 18.68 2.58 11.32
CA ALA A 170 17.73 3.08 12.31
C ALA A 170 17.78 2.31 13.64
N LEU A 171 18.07 1.00 13.61
CA LEU A 171 18.19 0.15 14.80
C LEU A 171 19.53 0.30 15.51
N ALA A 172 20.61 0.63 14.79
CA ALA A 172 21.95 0.78 15.36
C ALA A 172 22.00 1.63 16.65
N PRO A 173 21.44 2.86 16.72
CA PRO A 173 21.47 3.65 17.95
C PRO A 173 20.66 3.03 19.10
N VAL A 174 19.55 2.36 18.79
CA VAL A 174 18.71 1.69 19.81
C VAL A 174 19.45 0.50 20.41
N VAL A 175 20.09 -0.31 19.57
CA VAL A 175 20.92 -1.44 20.01
C VAL A 175 22.09 -0.94 20.86
N LEU A 176 22.77 0.12 20.42
CA LEU A 176 23.88 0.72 21.17
C LEU A 176 23.44 1.19 22.57
N ILE A 177 22.32 1.92 22.66
CA ILE A 177 21.76 2.35 23.95
C ILE A 177 21.40 1.15 24.83
N GLY A 178 20.80 0.11 24.23
CA GLY A 178 20.47 -1.12 24.94
C GLY A 178 21.71 -1.81 25.53
N VAL A 179 22.78 -1.92 24.73
CA VAL A 179 24.08 -2.49 25.18
C VAL A 179 24.72 -1.62 26.26
N MET A 180 24.73 -0.30 26.09
CA MET A 180 25.25 0.63 27.10
C MET A 180 24.45 0.56 28.42
N GLY A 181 23.14 0.35 28.34
CA GLY A 181 22.29 0.13 29.49
C GLY A 181 22.60 -1.18 30.20
N ALA A 182 22.70 -2.28 29.45
CA ALA A 182 22.97 -3.61 29.99
C ALA A 182 24.38 -3.72 30.63
N THR A 183 25.36 -2.99 30.09
CA THR A 183 26.73 -2.94 30.64
C THR A 183 26.90 -1.97 31.79
N GLY A 184 25.85 -1.22 32.17
CA GLY A 184 25.92 -0.21 33.22
C GLY A 184 26.69 1.05 32.82
N MET A 185 27.09 1.21 31.54
CA MET A 185 27.75 2.43 31.05
C MET A 185 26.85 3.67 31.13
N LEU A 186 25.53 3.49 31.20
CA LEU A 186 24.59 4.60 31.39
C LEU A 186 24.53 5.08 32.85
N THR A 187 24.98 4.29 33.84
CA THR A 187 24.85 4.61 35.28
C THR A 187 25.40 5.99 35.69
N PRO A 188 26.56 6.46 35.17
CA PRO A 188 27.07 7.81 35.47
C PRO A 188 26.17 8.94 34.93
N LEU A 189 25.44 8.72 33.84
CA LEU A 189 24.47 9.68 33.31
C LEU A 189 23.26 9.81 34.25
N TRP A 190 22.86 8.74 34.92
CA TRP A 190 21.78 8.83 35.92
C TRP A 190 22.27 9.47 37.23
N ALA A 191 23.54 9.24 37.58
CA ALA A 191 24.15 9.80 38.79
C ALA A 191 24.37 11.32 38.73
N THR A 192 24.43 11.92 37.54
CA THR A 192 24.62 13.37 37.35
C THR A 192 23.33 14.20 37.54
N GLY A 193 22.22 13.58 37.93
CA GLY A 193 20.98 14.27 38.26
C GLY A 193 20.31 14.91 37.04
N GLY A 194 19.81 16.13 37.19
CA GLY A 194 19.00 16.81 36.16
C GLY A 194 19.71 17.00 34.81
N ILE A 195 21.04 17.18 34.81
CA ILE A 195 21.84 17.37 33.58
C ILE A 195 21.85 16.09 32.74
N GLY A 196 22.01 14.93 33.39
CA GLY A 196 22.01 13.64 32.70
C GLY A 196 20.65 13.27 32.11
N ILE A 197 19.56 13.60 32.82
CA ILE A 197 18.19 13.46 32.28
C ILE A 197 18.00 14.36 31.05
N GLY A 198 18.51 15.60 31.08
CA GLY A 198 18.45 16.53 29.94
C GLY A 198 19.17 15.98 28.71
N LEU A 199 20.38 15.46 28.87
CA LEU A 199 21.14 14.84 27.78
C LEU A 199 20.44 13.59 27.21
N ALA A 200 19.89 12.74 28.08
CA ALA A 200 19.11 11.57 27.65
C ALA A 200 17.86 12.00 26.85
N ALA A 201 17.16 13.03 27.30
CA ALA A 201 15.99 13.57 26.60
C ALA A 201 16.36 14.11 25.20
N VAL A 202 17.49 14.82 25.07
CA VAL A 202 17.98 15.30 23.77
C VAL A 202 18.34 14.12 22.86
N GLY A 203 19.02 13.09 23.38
CA GLY A 203 19.37 11.90 22.62
C GLY A 203 18.13 11.15 22.10
N VAL A 204 17.13 10.93 22.96
CA VAL A 204 15.86 10.31 22.55
C VAL A 204 15.11 11.17 21.53
N SER A 205 15.14 12.49 21.69
CA SER A 205 14.51 13.42 20.74
C SER A 205 15.15 13.34 19.35
N LEU A 206 16.48 13.31 19.28
CA LEU A 206 17.23 13.15 18.03
C LEU A 206 16.93 11.80 17.35
N ILE A 207 16.88 10.71 18.11
CA ILE A 207 16.54 9.39 17.59
C ILE A 207 15.10 9.38 17.06
N SER A 208 14.17 9.95 17.82
CA SER A 208 12.76 10.03 17.45
C SER A 208 12.56 10.85 16.19
N MET A 209 13.30 11.96 16.06
CA MET A 209 13.30 12.82 14.88
C MET A 209 13.89 12.09 13.66
N GLY A 210 14.97 11.33 13.82
CA GLY A 210 15.55 10.49 12.76
C GLY A 210 14.57 9.41 12.27
N ILE A 211 13.94 8.69 13.18
CA ILE A 211 12.91 7.68 12.84
C ILE A 211 11.71 8.35 12.15
N GLY A 212 11.26 9.49 12.66
CA GLY A 212 10.16 10.27 12.09
C GLY A 212 10.46 10.76 10.66
N ALA A 213 11.69 11.23 10.41
CA ALA A 213 12.12 11.66 9.08
C ALA A 213 12.14 10.49 8.08
N VAL A 214 12.67 9.33 8.48
CA VAL A 214 12.66 8.11 7.65
C VAL A 214 11.23 7.67 7.36
N TRP A 215 10.36 7.66 8.38
CA TRP A 215 8.96 7.31 8.22
C TRP A 215 8.24 8.26 7.26
N TRP A 216 8.43 9.57 7.43
CA TRP A 216 7.84 10.58 6.55
C TRP A 216 8.32 10.46 5.11
N LEU A 217 9.63 10.25 4.90
CA LEU A 217 10.22 10.04 3.57
C LEU A 217 9.64 8.78 2.92
N SER A 218 9.52 7.70 3.71
CA SER A 218 8.94 6.45 3.22
C SER A 218 7.48 6.62 2.78
N ARG A 219 6.72 7.52 3.40
CA ARG A 219 5.31 7.76 3.07
C ARG A 219 5.13 8.68 1.85
N ARG A 220 6.09 9.55 1.56
CA ARG A 220 6.00 10.53 0.46
C ARG A 220 6.50 9.99 -0.88
N TYR A 221 7.46 9.06 -0.85
CA TYR A 221 8.17 8.60 -2.04
C TYR A 221 7.95 7.12 -2.39
N LEU A 222 7.20 6.38 -1.58
CA LEU A 222 6.80 5.00 -1.90
C LEU A 222 5.28 4.97 -2.06
N PRO A 223 4.75 4.73 -3.27
CA PRO A 223 3.32 4.57 -3.51
C PRO A 223 2.73 3.36 -2.75
#